data_AF-A0A2P2C4P0-F1
#
_entry.id   AF-A0A2P2C4P0-F1
#
_cell.length_a   1.000
_cell.length_b   1.000
_cell.length_c   1.000
_cell.angle_alpha   90.00
_cell.angle_beta   90.00
_cell.angle_gamma   90.00
#
_symmetry.space_group_name_H-M   'P 1'
#
loop_
_entity.id
_entity.type
_entity.pdbx_description
1 polymer ?
#
loop_
_entity_poly.entity_id
_entity_poly.type
_entity_poly.pdbx_seq_one_letter_code
_entity_poly.pdbx_strand_id
1 'polypeptide(L)'
;MDLGGGLLELAGAMVLAAFVFSVIADWTVLERLSARFARLAGPLRRLRRTPPLPPGRPIELIALDVRRLSHRFETSEFRRLSFAKYEGIRRAYDDVLGEACDALGIQHLLGVLPAGHECDLERLRVENLLSQRGLRLTDDAA
;
A
#
# COMPACT_ATOMS: atom_id res chain seq x y z
N MET A 1 -14.49 -11.45 -51.70
CA MET A 1 -15.03 -11.53 -50.33
C MET A 1 -13.94 -12.18 -49.47
N ASP A 2 -13.00 -11.38 -48.99
CA ASP A 2 -11.92 -11.81 -48.07
C ASP A 2 -12.47 -11.89 -46.64
N LEU A 3 -13.34 -12.86 -46.41
CA LEU A 3 -13.91 -13.13 -45.08
C LEU A 3 -12.89 -13.79 -44.13
N GLY A 4 -11.76 -14.29 -44.66
CA GLY A 4 -10.71 -14.97 -43.88
C GLY A 4 -9.78 -14.02 -43.13
N GLY A 5 -9.51 -12.82 -43.67
CA GLY A 5 -8.60 -11.85 -43.07
C GLY A 5 -9.14 -11.24 -41.77
N GLY A 6 -10.42 -10.89 -41.74
CA GLY A 6 -11.05 -10.28 -40.56
C GLY A 6 -11.13 -11.22 -39.35
N LEU A 7 -11.22 -12.54 -39.59
CA LEU A 7 -11.28 -13.54 -38.52
C LEU A 7 -9.93 -13.69 -37.79
N LEU A 8 -8.81 -13.55 -38.52
CA LEU A 8 -7.47 -13.57 -37.96
C LEU A 8 -7.14 -12.29 -37.19
N GLU A 9 -7.61 -11.12 -37.67
CA GLU A 9 -7.45 -9.85 -36.94
C GLU A 9 -8.22 -9.81 -35.62
N LEU A 10 -9.45 -10.34 -35.61
CA LEU A 10 -10.24 -10.44 -34.38
C LEU A 10 -9.61 -11.42 -33.38
N ALA A 11 -9.09 -12.55 -33.85
CA ALA A 11 -8.38 -13.50 -33.00
C ALA A 11 -7.11 -12.88 -32.38
N GLY A 12 -6.34 -12.14 -33.18
CA GLY A 12 -5.15 -11.41 -32.70
C GLY A 12 -5.50 -10.35 -31.65
N ALA A 13 -6.55 -9.57 -31.88
CA ALA A 13 -7.02 -8.55 -30.94
C ALA A 13 -7.48 -9.16 -29.62
N MET A 14 -8.16 -10.32 -29.64
CA MET A 14 -8.58 -11.01 -28.42
C MET A 14 -7.40 -11.52 -27.58
N VAL A 15 -6.37 -12.07 -28.23
CA VAL A 15 -5.16 -12.55 -27.53
C VAL A 15 -4.40 -11.38 -26.91
N LEU A 16 -4.27 -10.26 -27.64
CA LEU A 16 -3.63 -9.05 -27.12
C LEU A 16 -4.40 -8.48 -25.91
N ALA A 17 -5.72 -8.41 -26.00
CA ALA A 17 -6.57 -7.93 -24.90
C ALA A 17 -6.47 -8.84 -23.66
N ALA A 18 -6.46 -10.16 -23.85
CA ALA A 18 -6.28 -11.12 -22.76
C ALA A 18 -4.90 -11.01 -22.11
N PHE A 19 -3.85 -10.77 -22.90
CA PHE A 19 -2.49 -10.57 -22.39
C PHE A 19 -2.37 -9.28 -21.56
N VAL A 20 -2.89 -8.16 -22.08
CA VAL A 20 -2.96 -6.88 -21.35
C VAL A 20 -3.77 -7.02 -20.06
N PHE A 21 -4.93 -7.69 -20.12
CA PHE A 21 -5.74 -7.97 -18.94
C PHE A 21 -5.01 -8.84 -17.91
N SER A 22 -4.26 -9.85 -18.36
CA SER A 22 -3.46 -10.71 -17.48
C SER A 22 -2.33 -9.94 -16.79
N VAL A 23 -1.62 -9.07 -17.50
CA VAL A 23 -0.54 -8.23 -16.94
C VAL A 23 -1.09 -7.23 -15.93
N ILE A 24 -2.29 -6.68 -16.17
CA ILE A 24 -2.98 -5.77 -15.24
C ILE A 24 -3.53 -6.53 -14.02
N ALA A 25 -4.09 -7.72 -14.21
CA ALA A 25 -4.68 -8.51 -13.15
C ALA A 25 -3.64 -9.09 -12.19
N ASP A 26 -2.45 -9.46 -12.67
CA ASP A 26 -1.38 -10.05 -11.86
C ASP A 26 -0.88 -9.11 -10.75
N TRP A 27 -0.94 -7.79 -10.98
CA TRP A 27 -0.62 -6.77 -9.97
C TRP A 27 -1.65 -6.71 -8.83
N THR A 28 -2.93 -7.03 -9.11
CA THR A 28 -4.03 -7.00 -8.12
C THR A 28 -4.21 -8.30 -7.34
N VAL A 29 -3.64 -9.41 -7.81
CA VAL A 29 -3.74 -10.73 -7.18
C VAL A 29 -2.71 -10.89 -6.06
N LEU A 30 -1.53 -10.29 -6.22
CA LEU A 30 -0.47 -10.30 -5.21
C LEU A 30 -0.89 -9.55 -3.92
N GLU A 31 -1.62 -8.44 -4.06
CA GLU A 31 -2.18 -7.68 -2.92
C GLU A 31 -3.26 -8.45 -2.15
N ARG A 32 -4.03 -9.34 -2.80
CA ARG A 32 -5.05 -10.16 -2.12
C ARG A 32 -4.46 -11.31 -1.31
N LEU A 33 -3.22 -11.72 -1.61
CA LEU A 33 -2.54 -12.80 -0.91
C LEU A 33 -1.96 -12.34 0.45
N SER A 34 -1.51 -11.09 0.56
CA SER A 34 -1.08 -10.51 1.85
C SER A 34 -2.23 -10.46 2.87
N ALA A 35 -3.44 -10.15 2.41
CA ALA A 35 -4.66 -10.17 3.23
C ALA A 35 -5.04 -11.57 3.76
N ARG A 36 -4.57 -12.65 3.12
CA ARG A 36 -4.80 -14.02 3.60
C ARG A 36 -3.82 -14.42 4.70
N PHE A 37 -2.58 -13.95 4.68
CA PHE A 37 -1.62 -14.22 5.75
C PHE A 37 -2.03 -13.58 7.09
N ALA A 38 -2.71 -12.42 7.05
CA ALA A 38 -3.27 -11.79 8.25
C ALA A 38 -4.32 -12.65 8.99
N ARG A 39 -4.96 -13.62 8.32
CA ARG A 39 -5.95 -14.51 8.93
C ARG A 39 -5.34 -15.59 9.85
N LEU A 40 -4.04 -15.87 9.70
CA LEU A 40 -3.33 -16.83 10.56
C LEU A 40 -3.08 -16.31 11.98
N ALA A 41 -3.24 -15.00 12.23
CA ALA A 41 -3.18 -14.40 13.57
C ALA A 41 -4.47 -14.59 14.41
N GLY A 42 -5.45 -15.32 13.88
CA GLY A 42 -6.78 -15.52 14.48
C GLY A 42 -6.92 -16.19 15.86
N PRO A 43 -5.97 -16.98 16.44
CA PRO A 43 -6.25 -17.71 17.68
C PRO A 43 -6.42 -16.83 18.92
N LEU A 44 -5.84 -15.62 18.95
CA LEU A 44 -5.88 -14.75 20.13
C LEU A 44 -7.22 -14.00 20.30
N ARG A 45 -8.11 -14.05 19.31
CA ARG A 45 -9.32 -13.20 19.22
C ARG A 45 -10.57 -13.78 19.90
N ARG A 46 -10.53 -15.01 20.40
CA ARG A 46 -11.72 -15.70 20.97
C ARG A 46 -12.11 -15.28 22.40
N LEU A 47 -11.30 -14.48 23.09
CA LEU A 47 -11.52 -14.14 24.51
C LEU A 47 -12.22 -12.79 24.77
N ARG A 48 -12.47 -11.96 23.74
CA ARG A 48 -13.11 -10.64 23.93
C ARG A 48 -14.37 -10.49 23.06
N ARG A 49 -15.55 -10.63 23.69
CA ARG A 49 -16.80 -10.10 23.13
C ARG A 49 -16.62 -8.59 22.97
N THR A 50 -16.58 -8.10 21.73
CA THR A 50 -16.25 -6.70 21.40
C THR A 50 -17.47 -6.05 20.70
N PRO A 51 -17.82 -4.79 21.03
CA PRO A 51 -18.77 -3.99 20.25
C PRO A 51 -18.39 -3.95 18.75
N PRO A 52 -19.31 -3.57 17.84
CA PRO A 52 -19.01 -3.54 16.41
C PRO A 52 -17.76 -2.70 16.15
N LEU A 53 -16.68 -3.39 15.75
CA LEU A 53 -15.38 -2.78 15.56
C LEU A 53 -15.46 -1.91 14.29
N PRO A 54 -14.89 -0.69 14.29
CA PRO A 54 -14.63 0.03 13.06
C PRO A 54 -13.94 -0.90 12.06
N PRO A 55 -14.26 -0.82 10.76
CA PRO A 55 -13.57 -1.61 9.76
C PRO A 55 -12.07 -1.25 9.77
N GLY A 56 -11.20 -2.26 9.76
CA GLY A 56 -9.74 -2.08 9.77
C GLY A 56 -9.07 -2.25 11.14
N ARG A 57 -7.79 -1.90 11.22
CA ARG A 57 -7.03 -1.87 12.47
C ARG A 57 -7.40 -0.60 13.26
N PRO A 58 -7.33 -0.63 14.60
CA PRO A 58 -7.47 0.58 15.42
C PRO A 58 -6.48 1.67 14.98
N ILE A 59 -6.96 2.90 14.84
CA ILE A 59 -6.17 4.04 14.36
C ILE A 59 -4.95 4.31 15.25
N GLU A 60 -5.04 3.97 16.54
CA GLU A 60 -3.94 4.13 17.49
C GLU A 60 -2.77 3.18 17.18
N LEU A 61 -3.06 1.97 16.69
CA LEU A 61 -2.04 1.02 16.27
C LEU A 61 -1.41 1.44 14.94
N ILE A 62 -2.21 1.99 14.03
CA ILE A 62 -1.71 2.54 12.77
C ILE A 62 -0.78 3.72 13.07
N ALA A 63 -1.21 4.67 13.91
CA ALA A 63 -0.40 5.82 14.31
C ALA A 63 0.90 5.42 15.01
N LEU A 64 0.88 4.35 15.82
CA LEU A 64 2.09 3.81 16.44
C LEU A 64 3.08 3.27 15.38
N ASP A 65 2.58 2.52 14.39
CA ASP A 65 3.42 1.98 13.34
C ASP A 65 3.97 3.07 12.42
N VAL A 66 3.17 4.08 12.10
CA VAL A 66 3.60 5.28 11.35
C VAL A 66 4.79 5.93 12.08
N ARG A 67 4.65 6.25 13.37
CA ARG A 67 5.73 6.84 14.18
C ARG A 67 6.98 5.97 14.25
N ARG A 68 6.80 4.65 14.35
CA ARG A 68 7.93 3.72 14.40
C ARG A 68 8.68 3.63 13.07
N LEU A 69 8.00 3.83 11.95
CA LEU A 69 8.59 3.73 10.61
C LEU A 69 9.19 5.06 10.14
N SER A 70 8.53 6.19 10.41
CA SER A 70 9.07 7.53 10.16
C SER A 70 10.42 7.73 10.84
N HIS A 71 10.53 7.40 12.14
CA HIS A 71 11.79 7.49 12.87
C HIS A 71 12.88 6.64 12.20
N ARG A 72 12.55 5.44 11.72
CA ARG A 72 13.52 4.59 11.01
C ARG A 72 13.93 5.17 9.65
N PHE A 73 13.05 5.92 9.00
CA PHE A 73 13.30 6.60 7.73
C PHE A 73 14.17 7.86 7.92
N GLU A 74 13.95 8.59 9.01
CA GLU A 74 14.67 9.84 9.35
C GLU A 74 16.06 9.57 9.95
N THR A 75 16.25 8.43 10.63
CA THR A 75 17.54 8.12 11.26
C THR A 75 18.65 7.95 10.20
N SER A 76 19.81 8.58 10.44
CA SER A 76 20.99 8.52 9.57
C SER A 76 21.52 7.11 9.25
N GLU A 77 21.10 6.08 10.00
CA GLU A 77 21.37 4.67 9.73
C GLU A 77 20.78 4.18 8.40
N PHE A 78 19.77 4.87 7.87
CA PHE A 78 19.15 4.53 6.59
C PHE A 78 20.15 4.52 5.42
N ARG A 79 21.18 5.38 5.49
CA ARG A 79 22.21 5.53 4.45
C ARG A 79 23.21 4.37 4.38
N ARG A 80 23.24 3.49 5.40
CA ARG A 80 24.15 2.33 5.47
C ARG A 80 23.45 1.00 5.19
N LEU A 81 22.15 1.02 4.87
CA LEU A 81 21.37 -0.19 4.62
C LEU A 81 21.70 -0.77 3.23
N SER A 82 21.62 -2.10 3.11
CA SER A 82 21.55 -2.73 1.79
C SER A 82 20.31 -2.26 1.06
N PHE A 83 20.38 -2.21 -0.28
CA PHE A 83 19.25 -1.79 -1.10
C PHE A 83 17.96 -2.55 -0.79
N ALA A 84 18.06 -3.88 -0.58
CA ALA A 84 16.92 -4.72 -0.23
C ALA A 84 16.26 -4.31 1.11
N LYS A 85 17.06 -3.94 2.11
CA LYS A 85 16.54 -3.52 3.43
C LYS A 85 15.96 -2.10 3.37
N TYR A 86 16.61 -1.19 2.64
CA TYR A 86 16.08 0.14 2.35
C TYR A 86 14.70 0.04 1.70
N GLU A 87 14.59 -0.72 0.61
CA GLU A 87 13.36 -0.85 -0.15
C GLU A 87 12.26 -1.56 0.65
N GLY A 88 12.62 -2.54 1.47
CA GLY A 88 11.68 -3.19 2.38
C GLY A 88 11.08 -2.23 3.42
N ILE A 89 11.90 -1.34 3.99
CA ILE A 89 11.39 -0.34 4.94
C ILE A 89 10.56 0.73 4.22
N ARG A 90 10.98 1.17 3.02
CA ARG A 90 10.23 2.13 2.20
C ARG A 90 8.82 1.63 1.88
N ARG A 91 8.69 0.39 1.41
CA ARG A 91 7.39 -0.23 1.14
C ARG A 91 6.54 -0.37 2.39
N ALA A 92 7.13 -0.86 3.49
CA ALA A 92 6.40 -0.98 4.75
C ALA A 92 5.90 0.39 5.26
N TYR A 93 6.67 1.46 5.01
CA TYR A 93 6.26 2.81 5.35
C TYR A 93 5.13 3.32 4.45
N ASP A 94 5.20 3.10 3.14
CA ASP A 94 4.09 3.41 2.21
C ASP A 94 2.80 2.68 2.55
N ASP A 95 2.90 1.38 2.86
CA ASP A 95 1.74 0.55 3.22
C ASP A 95 1.03 1.10 4.45
N VAL A 96 1.80 1.49 5.47
CA VAL A 96 1.25 2.03 6.73
C VAL A 96 0.69 3.44 6.55
N LEU A 97 1.29 4.27 5.67
CA LEU A 97 0.73 5.57 5.30
C LEU A 97 -0.58 5.44 4.50
N GLY A 98 -0.67 4.46 3.60
CA GLY A 98 -1.89 4.12 2.88
C GLY A 98 -2.99 3.68 3.85
N GLU A 99 -2.68 2.78 4.79
CA GLU A 99 -3.63 2.34 5.81
C GLU A 99 -4.15 3.51 6.67
N ALA A 100 -3.27 4.45 7.02
CA ALA A 100 -3.66 5.66 7.75
C ALA A 100 -4.58 6.57 6.92
N CYS A 101 -4.33 6.69 5.62
CA CYS A 101 -5.19 7.43 4.71
C CYS A 101 -6.57 6.79 4.57
N ASP A 102 -6.65 5.48 4.40
CA ASP A 102 -7.90 4.73 4.32
C ASP A 102 -8.74 4.91 5.59
N ALA A 103 -8.10 4.81 6.77
CA ALA A 103 -8.77 5.02 8.05
C ALA A 103 -9.32 6.44 8.24
N LEU A 104 -8.73 7.44 7.57
CA LEU A 104 -9.13 8.86 7.65
C LEU A 104 -9.92 9.35 6.42
N GLY A 105 -10.20 8.45 5.46
CA GLY A 105 -10.90 8.78 4.21
C GLY A 105 -10.14 9.74 3.30
N ILE A 106 -8.80 9.67 3.29
CA ILE A 106 -7.93 10.49 2.45
C ILE A 106 -7.59 9.72 1.17
N GLN A 107 -7.79 10.35 0.02
CA GLN A 107 -7.33 9.76 -1.25
C GLN A 107 -5.82 9.88 -1.40
N HIS A 108 -5.18 8.79 -1.83
CA HIS A 108 -3.75 8.70 -2.08
C HIS A 108 -3.43 7.84 -3.31
N LEU A 109 -2.20 7.96 -3.78
CA LEU A 109 -1.63 7.22 -4.89
C LEU A 109 -0.45 6.33 -4.46
N LEU A 110 -0.18 6.21 -3.15
CA LEU A 110 0.75 5.22 -2.59
C LEU A 110 0.32 3.81 -3.03
N GLY A 111 1.26 3.03 -3.56
CA GLY A 111 0.99 1.69 -4.15
C GLY A 111 0.56 1.72 -5.63
N VAL A 112 0.12 2.87 -6.15
CA VAL A 112 -0.22 3.07 -7.56
C VAL A 112 0.95 3.65 -8.34
N LEU A 113 1.63 4.64 -7.77
CA LEU A 113 2.79 5.26 -8.41
C LEU A 113 4.01 4.32 -8.36
N PRO A 114 4.77 4.21 -9.47
CA PRO A 114 6.01 3.45 -9.46
C PRO A 114 7.04 4.12 -8.53
N ALA A 115 7.98 3.33 -8.03
CA ALA A 115 9.09 3.84 -7.23
C ALA A 115 9.86 4.94 -7.98
N GLY A 116 10.09 6.07 -7.33
CA GLY A 116 10.76 7.22 -7.92
C GLY A 116 10.20 8.53 -7.40
N HIS A 117 10.60 9.63 -8.06
CA HIS A 117 10.35 10.98 -7.58
C HIS A 117 8.87 11.31 -7.36
N GLU A 118 7.98 10.86 -8.24
CA GLU A 118 6.54 11.10 -8.10
C GLU A 118 5.96 10.43 -6.86
N CYS A 119 6.37 9.19 -6.57
CA CYS A 119 5.98 8.46 -5.37
C CYS A 119 6.52 9.14 -4.10
N ASP A 120 7.74 9.70 -4.17
CA ASP A 120 8.33 10.45 -3.05
C ASP A 120 7.58 11.76 -2.78
N LEU A 121 7.16 12.49 -3.82
CA LEU A 121 6.31 13.67 -3.68
C LEU A 121 4.94 13.34 -3.10
N GLU A 122 4.33 12.24 -3.56
CA GLU A 122 3.06 11.75 -3.03
C GLU A 122 3.18 11.37 -1.55
N ARG A 123 4.30 10.74 -1.14
CA ARG A 123 4.59 10.45 0.27
C ARG A 123 4.59 11.72 1.09
N LEU A 124 5.35 12.74 0.68
CA LEU A 124 5.38 14.04 1.38
C LEU A 124 3.99 14.70 1.45
N ARG A 125 3.20 14.62 0.38
CA ARG A 125 1.81 15.14 0.35
C ARG A 125 0.94 14.42 1.38
N VAL A 126 0.97 13.09 1.38
CA VAL A 126 0.22 12.24 2.32
C VAL A 126 0.63 12.51 3.75
N GLU A 127 1.93 12.59 4.02
CA GLU A 127 2.46 12.87 5.35
C GLU A 127 1.93 14.20 5.91
N ASN A 128 1.91 15.23 5.07
CA ASN A 128 1.34 16.53 5.44
C ASN A 128 -0.17 16.44 5.72
N LEU A 129 -0.93 15.74 4.88
CA LEU A 129 -2.38 15.57 5.09
C LEU A 129 -2.72 14.80 6.37
N LEU A 130 -1.97 13.74 6.67
CA LEU A 130 -2.11 12.98 7.91
C LEU A 130 -1.83 13.86 9.13
N SER A 131 -0.77 14.67 9.06
CA SER A 131 -0.43 15.64 10.10
C SER A 131 -1.54 16.68 10.30
N GLN A 132 -2.12 17.21 9.21
CA GLN A 132 -3.25 18.14 9.26
C GLN A 132 -4.53 17.52 9.85
N ARG A 133 -4.71 16.20 9.72
CA ARG A 133 -5.79 15.44 10.37
C ARG A 133 -5.46 15.02 11.80
N GLY A 134 -4.32 15.44 12.36
CA GLY A 134 -3.91 15.21 13.74
C GLY A 134 -3.10 13.94 13.98
N LEU A 135 -2.74 13.19 12.93
CA LEU A 135 -1.88 12.01 13.03
C LEU A 135 -0.41 12.44 12.95
N ARG A 136 0.23 12.58 14.11
CA ARG A 136 1.65 12.97 14.20
C ARG A 136 2.55 11.84 13.73
N LEU A 137 3.41 12.16 12.76
CA LEU A 137 4.31 11.21 12.12
C LEU A 137 5.64 11.08 12.84
N THR A 138 6.17 12.18 13.37
CA THR A 138 7.39 12.16 14.17
C THR A 138 7.09 12.67 15.58
N ASP A 139 7.93 12.27 16.54
CA ASP A 139 7.81 12.64 17.96
C ASP A 139 8.54 13.97 18.25
N ASP A 140 8.47 14.91 17.31
CA ASP A 140 8.91 16.28 17.52
C ASP A 140 7.93 16.96 18.49
N ALA A 141 8.16 16.68 19.77
CA ALA A 141 7.72 17.54 20.84
C ALA A 141 8.60 18.80 20.82
N ALA A 142 7.95 19.93 20.52
CA ALA A 142 8.42 21.32 20.62
C ALA A 142 9.08 21.91 19.36
#